data_AF-Q966Y5-F1
#
_entry.id   AF-Q966Y5-F1
#
_cell.length_a   1.000
_cell.length_b   1.000
_cell.length_c   1.000
_cell.angle_alpha   90.00
_cell.angle_beta   90.00
_cell.angle_gamma   90.00
#
_symmetry.space_group_name_H-M   'P 1'
#
loop_
_entity.id
_entity.type
_entity.pdbx_description
1 polymer ?
#
loop_
_entity_poly.entity_id
_entity_poly.type
_entity_poly.pdbx_seq_one_letter_code
_entity_poly.pdbx_strand_id
1 'polypeptide(L)'
;MEKMFSSRLLLCSMVIFALVTYGAAKKTKKLKITTESKPSDCSVLSENGDTLVVHYTGSLENGQVFDSSRERDPFTIQLGAGQVIKGWDQGLVGMCQGEIRKLVIPPHLGYGDSGASNVIPGGATLLFTVELMELQKKPLVKVPGSQFWVYLGLGAVVALIGYEFYRRGTKKVEEIDTNKTSTKRKGNKKRKERSKTELNFKVFDLFSQ
;
A
#
# COMPACT_ATOMS: atom_id res chain seq x y z
N MET A 1 -4.59 -39.90 39.51
CA MET A 1 -4.66 -39.62 38.05
C MET A 1 -5.93 -38.86 37.63
N GLU A 2 -6.82 -38.46 38.55
CA GLU A 2 -8.08 -37.79 38.20
C GLU A 2 -7.99 -36.26 38.00
N LYS A 3 -6.96 -35.61 38.55
CA LYS A 3 -6.81 -34.15 38.46
C LYS A 3 -6.34 -33.65 37.09
N MET A 4 -5.89 -34.55 36.21
CA MET A 4 -5.28 -34.19 34.92
C MET A 4 -6.27 -34.19 33.75
N PHE A 5 -7.47 -34.78 33.94
CA PHE A 5 -8.50 -34.88 32.90
C PHE A 5 -9.43 -33.65 32.87
N SER A 6 -9.71 -33.05 34.04
CA SER A 6 -10.57 -31.87 34.19
C SER A 6 -9.96 -30.60 33.57
N SER A 7 -8.64 -30.40 33.71
CA SER A 7 -7.94 -29.22 33.17
C SER A 7 -7.90 -29.17 31.63
N ARG A 8 -7.82 -30.34 30.97
CA ARG A 8 -7.84 -30.43 29.50
C ARG A 8 -9.23 -30.18 28.92
N LEU A 9 -10.28 -30.61 29.62
CA LEU A 9 -11.68 -30.37 29.23
C LEU A 9 -12.06 -28.87 29.32
N LEU A 10 -11.58 -28.19 30.37
CA LEU A 10 -11.79 -26.75 30.57
C LEU A 10 -11.05 -25.89 29.54
N LEU A 11 -9.83 -26.28 29.15
CA LEU A 11 -9.07 -25.59 28.10
C LEU A 11 -9.73 -25.72 26.71
N CYS A 12 -10.26 -26.90 26.37
CA CYS A 12 -11.04 -27.07 25.14
C CYS A 12 -12.31 -26.21 25.14
N SER A 13 -13.01 -26.10 26.28
CA SER A 13 -14.19 -25.25 26.42
C SER A 13 -13.87 -23.76 26.23
N MET A 14 -12.75 -23.26 26.77
CA MET A 14 -12.36 -21.85 26.58
C MET A 14 -11.91 -21.55 25.16
N VAL A 15 -11.25 -22.49 24.48
CA VAL A 15 -10.86 -22.34 23.07
C VAL A 15 -12.09 -22.35 22.15
N ILE A 16 -13.08 -23.20 22.45
CA ILE A 16 -14.36 -23.20 21.71
C ILE A 16 -15.11 -21.90 21.96
N PHE A 17 -15.14 -21.40 23.21
CA PHE A 17 -15.79 -20.11 23.51
C PHE A 17 -15.09 -18.93 22.81
N ALA A 18 -13.75 -18.96 22.73
CA ALA A 18 -12.96 -17.97 22.00
C ALA A 18 -13.15 -18.05 20.48
N LEU A 19 -13.34 -19.25 19.90
CA LEU A 19 -13.66 -19.39 18.48
C LEU A 19 -15.11 -18.96 18.15
N VAL A 20 -16.05 -19.21 19.06
CA VAL A 20 -17.46 -18.79 18.90
C VAL A 20 -17.59 -17.26 18.97
N THR A 21 -16.79 -16.55 19.77
CA THR A 21 -16.81 -15.09 19.82
C THR A 21 -16.14 -14.41 18.62
N TYR A 22 -15.21 -15.09 17.94
CA TYR A 22 -14.56 -14.57 16.73
C TYR A 22 -15.41 -14.69 15.45
N GLY A 23 -16.47 -15.51 15.46
CA GLY A 23 -17.22 -15.89 14.26
C GLY A 23 -18.33 -14.92 13.79
N ALA A 24 -18.61 -13.84 14.52
CA ALA A 24 -19.63 -12.87 14.12
C ALA A 24 -19.09 -11.91 13.05
N ALA A 25 -18.79 -12.44 11.86
CA ALA A 25 -18.58 -11.65 10.66
C ALA A 25 -19.90 -10.91 10.34
N LYS A 26 -20.01 -9.65 10.81
CA LYS A 26 -21.15 -8.77 10.53
C LYS A 26 -21.37 -8.74 9.01
N LYS A 27 -22.55 -9.16 8.52
CA LYS A 27 -22.96 -8.96 7.13
C LYS A 27 -22.96 -7.46 6.84
N THR A 28 -21.99 -6.96 6.09
CA THR A 28 -21.90 -5.54 5.72
C THR A 28 -22.89 -5.24 4.58
N LYS A 29 -23.95 -4.48 4.84
CA LYS A 29 -24.81 -3.89 3.79
C LYS A 29 -23.93 -3.09 2.83
N LYS A 30 -24.00 -3.28 1.50
CA LYS A 30 -23.15 -2.53 0.55
C LYS A 30 -23.74 -1.16 0.24
N LEU A 31 -22.90 -0.22 -0.21
CA LEU A 31 -23.34 1.05 -0.79
C LEU A 31 -24.27 0.78 -1.98
N LYS A 32 -25.45 1.41 -2.00
CA LYS A 32 -26.37 1.35 -3.15
C LYS A 32 -26.46 2.72 -3.78
N ILE A 33 -26.14 2.80 -5.06
CA ILE A 33 -26.20 4.01 -5.88
C ILE A 33 -27.37 3.83 -6.84
N THR A 34 -28.29 4.79 -6.87
CA THR A 34 -29.43 4.80 -7.80
C THR A 34 -29.44 6.14 -8.50
N THR A 35 -29.27 6.16 -9.83
CA THR A 35 -29.45 7.38 -10.63
C THR A 35 -30.94 7.65 -10.79
N GLU A 36 -31.38 8.81 -10.32
CA GLU A 36 -32.78 9.20 -10.34
C GLU A 36 -33.13 9.99 -11.60
N SER A 37 -32.25 10.92 -11.98
CA SER A 37 -32.35 11.69 -13.20
C SER A 37 -30.96 11.86 -13.79
N LYS A 38 -30.84 11.69 -15.11
CA LYS A 38 -29.60 11.89 -15.85
C LYS A 38 -29.88 12.78 -17.07
N PRO A 39 -29.17 13.90 -17.25
CA PRO A 39 -29.34 14.73 -18.43
C PRO A 39 -28.85 14.00 -19.69
N SER A 40 -29.39 14.39 -20.85
CA SER A 40 -29.01 13.84 -22.15
C SER A 40 -27.53 14.07 -22.47
N ASP A 41 -27.02 15.25 -22.12
CA ASP A 41 -25.65 15.68 -22.37
C ASP A 41 -24.75 15.32 -21.18
N CYS A 42 -24.33 14.06 -21.13
CA CYS A 42 -23.47 13.52 -20.07
C CYS A 42 -22.12 13.08 -20.63
N SER A 43 -21.38 14.03 -21.21
CA SER A 43 -20.08 13.76 -21.85
C SER A 43 -18.91 13.82 -20.86
N VAL A 44 -19.05 14.60 -19.78
CA VAL A 44 -18.00 14.77 -18.76
C VAL A 44 -18.45 14.10 -17.46
N LEU A 45 -17.68 13.11 -17.03
CA LEU A 45 -17.94 12.36 -15.81
C LEU A 45 -16.96 12.78 -14.71
N SER A 46 -17.44 12.84 -13.47
CA SER A 46 -16.62 13.11 -12.30
C SER A 46 -15.61 11.98 -12.04
N GLU A 47 -14.39 12.37 -11.67
CA GLU A 47 -13.31 11.47 -11.31
C GLU A 47 -12.63 11.94 -10.02
N ASN A 48 -11.88 11.04 -9.39
CA ASN A 48 -11.11 11.39 -8.19
C ASN A 48 -10.15 12.57 -8.47
N GLY A 49 -10.20 13.55 -7.59
CA GLY A 49 -9.49 14.82 -7.66
C GLY A 49 -10.29 15.97 -8.28
N ASP A 50 -11.42 15.69 -8.93
CA ASP A 50 -12.32 16.74 -9.43
C ASP A 50 -13.02 17.45 -8.27
N THR A 51 -13.37 18.71 -8.47
CA THR A 51 -14.18 19.50 -7.53
C THR A 51 -15.63 19.47 -7.98
N LEU A 52 -16.53 19.08 -7.06
CA LEU A 52 -17.96 19.00 -7.29
C LEU A 52 -18.67 20.06 -6.45
N VAL A 53 -19.61 20.78 -7.07
CA VAL A 53 -20.56 21.65 -6.39
C VAL A 53 -21.91 20.96 -6.41
N VAL A 54 -22.44 20.61 -5.24
CA VAL A 54 -23.64 19.79 -5.12
C VAL A 54 -24.70 20.40 -4.22
N HIS A 55 -25.96 20.17 -4.56
CA HIS A 55 -27.03 20.23 -3.58
C HIS A 55 -27.35 18.83 -3.06
N TYR A 56 -27.68 18.72 -1.78
CA TYR A 56 -28.04 17.45 -1.17
C TYR A 56 -29.14 17.60 -0.12
N THR A 57 -29.80 16.49 0.14
CA THR A 57 -30.66 16.28 1.29
C THR A 57 -30.34 14.93 1.89
N GLY A 58 -30.01 14.91 3.19
CA GLY A 58 -29.68 13.72 3.96
C GLY A 58 -30.81 13.37 4.93
N SER A 59 -31.27 12.12 4.89
CA SER A 59 -32.28 11.58 5.80
C SER A 59 -31.91 10.20 6.34
N LEU A 60 -32.55 9.81 7.43
CA LEU A 60 -32.45 8.48 8.01
C LEU A 60 -33.48 7.53 7.37
N GLU A 61 -33.34 6.22 7.57
CA GLU A 61 -34.30 5.20 7.07
C GLU A 61 -35.74 5.42 7.57
N ASN A 62 -35.93 6.16 8.67
CA ASN A 62 -37.26 6.55 9.19
C ASN A 62 -37.87 7.78 8.47
N GLY A 63 -37.18 8.36 7.48
CA GLY A 63 -37.61 9.53 6.74
C GLY A 63 -37.25 10.88 7.38
N GLN A 64 -36.69 10.88 8.59
CA GLN A 64 -36.26 12.11 9.26
C GLN A 64 -35.07 12.73 8.50
N VAL A 65 -35.26 13.94 7.99
CA VAL A 65 -34.18 14.75 7.39
C VAL A 65 -33.31 15.30 8.51
N PHE A 66 -32.01 15.09 8.42
CA PHE A 66 -31.04 15.61 9.40
C PHE A 66 -30.23 16.79 8.87
N ASP A 67 -30.07 16.91 7.55
CA ASP A 67 -29.34 18.01 6.92
C ASP A 67 -29.78 18.20 5.46
N SER A 68 -29.76 19.44 4.99
CA SER A 68 -30.10 19.81 3.61
C SER A 68 -29.37 21.07 3.21
N SER A 69 -28.79 21.07 2.01
CA SER A 69 -28.19 22.28 1.44
C SER A 69 -29.18 23.11 0.63
N ARG A 70 -30.44 22.67 0.43
CA ARG A 70 -31.39 23.39 -0.44
C ARG A 70 -31.81 24.75 0.12
N GLU A 71 -31.70 24.92 1.43
CA GLU A 71 -31.96 26.18 2.13
C GLU A 71 -30.68 27.03 2.31
N ARG A 72 -29.55 26.55 1.79
CA ARG A 72 -28.21 27.14 1.96
C ARG A 72 -27.50 27.26 0.62
N ASP A 73 -26.28 27.79 0.64
CA ASP A 73 -25.39 27.70 -0.51
C ASP A 73 -25.03 26.23 -0.85
N PRO A 74 -24.79 25.91 -2.14
CA PRO A 74 -24.31 24.60 -2.56
C PRO A 74 -23.04 24.18 -1.83
N PHE A 75 -22.89 22.88 -1.61
CA PHE A 75 -21.74 22.32 -0.94
C PHE A 75 -20.64 21.96 -1.95
N THR A 76 -19.44 22.47 -1.73
CA THR A 76 -18.28 22.20 -2.59
C THR A 76 -17.40 21.14 -1.96
N ILE A 77 -17.06 20.10 -2.72
CA ILE A 77 -16.24 18.97 -2.26
C ILE A 77 -15.19 18.61 -3.29
N GLN A 78 -14.02 18.15 -2.84
CA GLN A 78 -13.04 17.51 -3.71
C GLN A 78 -13.21 15.99 -3.64
N LEU A 79 -13.55 15.37 -4.77
CA LEU A 79 -13.90 13.96 -4.83
C LEU A 79 -12.69 13.08 -4.54
N GLY A 80 -12.80 12.16 -3.58
CA GLY A 80 -11.73 11.22 -3.23
C GLY A 80 -10.62 11.82 -2.37
N ALA A 81 -10.79 13.04 -1.87
CA ALA A 81 -9.86 13.66 -0.92
C ALA A 81 -10.04 13.17 0.53
N GLY A 82 -11.07 12.36 0.82
CA GLY A 82 -11.37 11.90 2.19
C GLY A 82 -11.90 13.00 3.10
N GLN A 83 -12.39 14.12 2.54
CA GLN A 83 -12.96 15.23 3.29
C GLN A 83 -14.41 14.97 3.75
N VAL A 84 -15.07 14.00 3.11
CA VAL A 84 -16.45 13.61 3.37
C VAL A 84 -16.52 12.12 3.73
N ILE A 85 -17.70 11.64 4.11
CA ILE A 85 -17.92 10.23 4.40
C ILE A 85 -17.57 9.36 3.19
N LYS A 86 -17.00 8.17 3.43
CA LYS A 86 -16.52 7.26 2.38
C LYS A 86 -17.60 6.91 1.35
N GLY A 87 -18.86 6.87 1.76
CA GLY A 87 -19.99 6.61 0.88
C GLY A 87 -20.20 7.70 -0.18
N TRP A 88 -19.84 8.96 0.12
CA TRP A 88 -19.85 10.05 -0.86
C TRP A 88 -18.68 9.93 -1.84
N ASP A 89 -17.47 9.72 -1.32
CA ASP A 89 -16.27 9.53 -2.14
C ASP A 89 -16.42 8.38 -3.14
N GLN A 90 -17.15 7.32 -2.77
CA GLN A 90 -17.46 6.19 -3.66
C GLN A 90 -18.71 6.42 -4.52
N GLY A 91 -19.74 7.08 -3.97
CA GLY A 91 -21.05 7.20 -4.60
C GLY A 91 -21.15 8.28 -5.68
N LEU A 92 -20.29 9.30 -5.62
CA LEU A 92 -20.31 10.45 -6.52
C LEU A 92 -19.36 10.32 -7.71
N VAL A 93 -18.60 9.23 -7.81
CA VAL A 93 -17.74 8.92 -8.96
C VAL A 93 -18.59 8.65 -10.20
N GLY A 94 -18.18 9.17 -11.35
CA GLY A 94 -18.84 8.94 -12.63
C GLY A 94 -20.18 9.67 -12.77
N MET A 95 -20.39 10.74 -12.01
CA MET A 95 -21.58 11.60 -12.07
C MET A 95 -21.34 12.75 -13.06
N CYS A 96 -22.38 13.15 -13.79
CA CYS A 96 -22.31 14.33 -14.67
C CYS A 96 -23.14 15.50 -14.14
N GLN A 97 -22.79 16.70 -14.60
CA GLN A 97 -23.47 17.93 -14.24
C GLN A 97 -24.97 17.83 -14.59
N GLY A 98 -25.83 18.19 -13.65
CA GLY A 98 -27.30 18.06 -13.73
C GLY A 98 -27.85 16.68 -13.36
N GLU A 99 -27.00 15.68 -13.06
CA GLU A 99 -27.46 14.37 -12.60
C GLU A 99 -27.99 14.44 -11.16
N ILE A 100 -29.00 13.64 -10.85
CA ILE A 100 -29.52 13.42 -9.49
C ILE A 100 -29.32 11.96 -9.12
N ARG A 101 -28.71 11.72 -7.95
CA ARG A 101 -28.45 10.38 -7.40
C ARG A 101 -29.01 10.21 -6.02
N LYS A 102 -29.52 9.01 -5.77
CA LYS A 102 -29.86 8.49 -4.45
C LYS A 102 -28.78 7.53 -3.97
N LEU A 103 -28.18 7.84 -2.84
CA LEU A 103 -27.17 7.03 -2.17
C LEU A 103 -27.77 6.43 -0.89
N VAL A 104 -27.70 5.10 -0.76
CA VAL A 104 -27.97 4.40 0.50
C VAL A 104 -26.64 3.99 1.10
N ILE A 105 -26.22 4.72 2.13
CA ILE A 105 -24.91 4.61 2.73
C ILE A 105 -25.00 3.80 4.03
N PRO A 106 -24.42 2.60 4.08
CA PRO A 106 -24.37 1.81 5.30
C PRO A 106 -23.47 2.48 6.35
N PRO A 107 -23.66 2.17 7.65
CA PRO A 107 -22.96 2.86 8.73
C PRO A 107 -21.42 2.84 8.59
N HIS A 108 -20.83 1.73 8.15
CA HIS A 108 -19.37 1.62 7.99
C HIS A 108 -18.77 2.50 6.87
N LEU A 109 -19.60 3.04 5.97
CA LEU A 109 -19.21 4.03 4.96
C LEU A 109 -19.70 5.46 5.31
N GLY A 110 -20.43 5.59 6.41
CA GLY A 110 -20.93 6.85 6.98
C GLY A 110 -20.22 7.16 8.31
N TYR A 111 -21.02 7.29 9.38
CA TYR A 111 -20.56 7.67 10.72
C TYR A 111 -20.30 6.49 11.68
N GLY A 112 -20.40 5.25 11.18
CA GLY A 112 -20.10 4.04 11.95
C GLY A 112 -21.01 3.83 13.15
N ASP A 113 -20.51 3.07 14.13
CA ASP A 113 -21.22 2.78 15.38
C ASP A 113 -21.24 3.99 16.34
N SER A 114 -20.38 4.99 16.11
CA SER A 114 -20.32 6.23 16.91
C SER A 114 -21.42 7.23 16.54
N GLY A 115 -21.94 7.18 15.32
CA GLY A 115 -22.91 8.17 14.84
C GLY A 115 -22.28 9.57 14.71
N ALA A 116 -23.13 10.60 14.62
CA ALA A 116 -22.69 11.98 14.61
C ALA A 116 -23.62 12.88 15.42
N SER A 117 -23.05 13.45 16.48
CA SER A 117 -23.76 14.33 17.41
C SER A 117 -25.05 13.67 17.93
N ASN A 118 -26.05 14.46 18.27
CA ASN A 118 -27.38 13.99 18.69
C ASN A 118 -28.36 13.80 17.52
N VAL A 119 -27.89 13.94 16.28
CA VAL A 119 -28.76 13.94 15.09
C VAL A 119 -28.69 12.61 14.33
N ILE A 120 -27.51 11.98 14.29
CA ILE A 120 -27.32 10.71 13.59
C ILE A 120 -26.96 9.63 14.61
N PRO A 121 -27.84 8.66 14.86
CA PRO A 121 -27.56 7.59 15.80
C PRO A 121 -26.47 6.65 15.28
N GLY A 122 -25.77 5.99 16.21
CA GLY A 122 -24.78 4.95 15.90
C GLY A 122 -25.39 3.79 15.12
N GLY A 123 -24.68 3.30 14.10
CA GLY A 123 -25.13 2.18 13.28
C GLY A 123 -26.22 2.55 12.26
N ALA A 124 -26.57 3.82 12.12
CA ALA A 124 -27.58 4.28 11.17
C ALA A 124 -27.17 4.07 9.70
N THR A 125 -28.14 3.70 8.87
CA THR A 125 -28.00 3.78 7.41
C THR A 125 -28.52 5.14 6.95
N LEU A 126 -27.75 5.83 6.11
CA LEU A 126 -28.05 7.17 5.64
C LEU A 126 -28.60 7.13 4.22
N LEU A 127 -29.62 7.93 3.96
CA LEU A 127 -30.20 8.14 2.64
C LEU A 127 -29.83 9.55 2.20
N PHE A 128 -29.14 9.67 1.07
CA PHE A 128 -28.82 10.96 0.48
C PHE A 128 -29.41 11.08 -0.91
N THR A 129 -30.08 12.18 -1.19
CA THR A 129 -30.38 12.62 -2.55
C THR A 129 -29.41 13.75 -2.88
N VAL A 130 -28.58 13.56 -3.90
CA VAL A 130 -27.53 14.50 -4.30
C VAL A 130 -27.75 14.91 -5.75
N GLU A 131 -27.65 16.21 -6.01
CA GLU A 131 -27.79 16.86 -7.31
C GLU A 131 -26.47 17.57 -7.65
N LEU A 132 -25.86 17.22 -8.78
CA LEU A 132 -24.57 17.80 -9.18
C LEU A 132 -24.81 19.09 -9.96
N MET A 133 -24.53 20.23 -9.35
CA MET A 133 -24.75 21.55 -9.93
C MET A 133 -23.63 21.94 -10.89
N GLU A 134 -22.38 21.68 -10.51
CA GLU A 134 -21.19 22.02 -11.29
C GLU A 134 -20.09 20.97 -11.10
N LEU A 135 -19.40 20.65 -12.20
CA LEU A 135 -18.25 19.76 -12.23
C LEU A 135 -17.02 20.53 -12.72
N GLN A 136 -16.06 20.71 -11.82
CA GLN A 136 -14.77 21.32 -12.14
C GLN A 136 -13.70 20.25 -12.22
N LYS A 137 -13.19 20.00 -13.44
CA LYS A 137 -12.11 19.06 -13.66
C LYS A 137 -10.84 19.51 -12.96
N LYS A 138 -10.13 18.57 -12.32
CA LYS A 138 -8.80 18.85 -11.78
C LYS A 138 -7.90 19.45 -12.87
N PRO A 139 -7.05 20.43 -12.55
CA PRO A 139 -6.11 20.95 -13.52
C PRO A 139 -5.22 19.81 -14.00
N LEU A 140 -5.23 19.55 -15.31
CA LEU A 140 -4.31 18.60 -15.91
C LEU A 140 -2.90 19.15 -15.67
N VAL A 141 -2.18 18.59 -14.70
CA VAL A 141 -0.76 18.87 -14.51
C VAL A 141 -0.06 18.29 -15.73
N LYS A 142 0.09 19.13 -16.75
CA LYS A 142 0.87 18.84 -17.94
C LYS A 142 2.32 18.82 -17.49
N VAL A 143 2.80 17.62 -17.14
CA VAL A 143 4.19 17.41 -16.72
C VAL A 143 5.06 17.99 -17.83
N PRO A 144 5.79 19.10 -17.61
CA PRO A 144 6.64 19.63 -18.65
C PRO A 144 7.68 18.56 -18.95
N GLY A 145 7.84 18.22 -20.24
CA GLY A 145 8.72 17.15 -20.71
C GLY A 145 10.21 17.31 -20.35
N SER A 146 10.57 18.26 -19.48
CA SER A 146 11.92 18.47 -18.94
C SER A 146 12.24 17.64 -17.70
N GLN A 147 11.25 17.07 -16.99
CA GLN A 147 11.53 16.26 -15.79
C GLN A 147 12.12 14.88 -16.13
N PHE A 148 11.87 14.35 -17.33
CA PHE A 148 12.41 13.06 -17.75
C PHE A 148 13.94 13.07 -17.84
N TRP A 149 14.53 14.15 -18.38
CA TRP A 149 15.98 14.34 -18.44
C TRP A 149 16.61 14.56 -17.06
N VAL A 150 15.87 15.15 -16.11
CA VAL A 150 16.33 15.32 -14.73
C VAL A 150 16.46 13.97 -14.02
N TYR A 151 15.45 13.09 -14.15
CA TYR A 151 15.52 11.74 -13.57
C TYR A 151 16.53 10.84 -14.28
N LEU A 152 16.66 10.95 -15.60
CA LEU A 152 17.65 10.20 -16.38
C LEU A 152 19.09 10.65 -16.04
N GLY A 153 19.29 11.95 -15.80
CA GLY A 153 20.54 12.50 -15.28
C GLY A 153 20.85 12.05 -13.85
N LEU A 154 19.87 12.08 -12.94
CA LEU A 154 20.03 11.62 -11.55
C LEU A 154 20.39 10.12 -11.50
N GLY A 155 19.74 9.30 -12.33
CA GLY A 155 20.06 7.88 -12.47
C GLY A 155 21.49 7.63 -12.94
N ALA A 156 21.99 8.40 -13.91
CA ALA A 156 23.37 8.32 -14.37
C ALA A 156 24.37 8.75 -13.29
N VAL A 157 24.08 9.81 -12.52
CA VAL A 157 24.93 10.26 -11.42
C VAL A 157 24.98 9.23 -10.29
N VAL A 158 23.84 8.64 -9.91
CA VAL A 158 23.79 7.56 -8.91
C VAL A 158 24.51 6.32 -9.41
N ALA A 159 24.36 5.95 -10.69
CA ALA A 159 25.07 4.84 -11.29
C ALA A 159 26.59 5.10 -11.35
N LEU A 160 27.03 6.32 -11.65
CA LEU A 160 28.45 6.71 -11.65
C LEU A 160 29.04 6.72 -10.23
N ILE A 161 28.32 7.26 -9.25
CA ILE A 161 28.73 7.22 -7.84
C ILE A 161 28.82 5.76 -7.36
N GLY A 162 27.82 4.94 -7.67
CA GLY A 162 27.80 3.51 -7.37
C GLY A 162 28.92 2.75 -8.09
N TYR A 163 29.20 3.08 -9.35
CA TYR A 163 30.28 2.50 -10.16
C TYR A 163 31.66 2.89 -9.62
N GLU A 164 31.86 4.14 -9.18
CA GLU A 164 33.10 4.58 -8.55
C GLU A 164 33.30 3.93 -7.17
N PHE A 165 32.22 3.72 -6.40
CA PHE A 165 32.27 2.96 -5.16
C PHE A 165 32.60 1.49 -5.40
N TYR A 166 31.97 0.87 -6.40
CA TYR A 166 32.26 -0.50 -6.85
C TYR A 166 33.72 -0.65 -7.33
N ARG A 167 34.21 0.33 -8.10
CA ARG A 167 35.59 0.39 -8.60
C ARG A 167 36.61 0.58 -7.48
N ARG A 168 36.27 1.31 -6.42
CA ARG A 168 37.13 1.42 -5.23
C ARG A 168 37.17 0.13 -4.42
N GLY A 169 36.06 -0.63 -4.37
CA GLY A 169 35.99 -1.90 -3.63
C GLY A 169 36.84 -3.02 -4.25
N THR A 170 36.93 -3.11 -5.57
CA THR A 170 37.62 -4.20 -6.27
C THR A 170 39.14 -4.11 -6.23
N LYS A 171 39.72 -2.91 -6.21
CA LYS A 171 41.18 -2.71 -6.15
C LYS A 171 41.86 -3.33 -4.92
N LYS A 172 41.13 -3.44 -3.79
CA LYS A 172 41.68 -4.00 -2.54
C LYS A 172 41.67 -5.53 -2.52
N VAL A 173 40.82 -6.17 -3.34
CA VAL A 173 40.70 -7.65 -3.41
C VAL A 173 41.81 -8.23 -4.30
N GLU A 174 42.16 -7.55 -5.40
CA GLU A 174 43.20 -7.99 -6.32
C GLU A 174 44.62 -7.97 -5.70
N GLU A 175 44.91 -7.01 -4.82
CA GLU A 175 46.16 -6.95 -4.06
C GLU A 175 46.26 -8.08 -3.00
N ILE A 176 45.13 -8.48 -2.41
CA ILE A 176 45.08 -9.58 -1.44
C ILE A 176 45.33 -10.94 -2.13
N ASP A 177 44.80 -11.13 -3.34
CA ASP A 177 44.96 -12.38 -4.10
C ASP A 177 46.37 -12.53 -4.69
N THR A 178 46.98 -11.44 -5.16
CA THR A 178 48.37 -11.45 -5.64
C THR A 178 49.36 -11.73 -4.50
N ASN A 179 49.12 -11.20 -3.29
CA ASN A 179 50.00 -11.43 -2.14
C ASN A 179 49.87 -12.85 -1.54
N LYS A 180 48.69 -13.47 -1.61
CA LYS A 180 48.52 -14.90 -1.25
C LYS A 180 49.22 -15.84 -2.24
N THR A 181 49.23 -15.49 -3.53
CA THR A 181 49.82 -16.31 -4.59
C THR A 181 51.35 -16.30 -4.55
N SER A 182 51.96 -15.15 -4.21
CA SER A 182 53.42 -15.01 -4.06
C SER A 182 53.96 -15.80 -2.84
N THR A 183 53.22 -15.79 -1.73
CA THR A 183 53.58 -16.51 -0.49
C THR A 183 53.48 -18.04 -0.69
N LYS A 184 52.46 -18.52 -1.40
CA LYS A 184 52.27 -19.95 -1.71
C LYS A 184 53.38 -20.49 -2.65
N ARG A 185 53.88 -19.67 -3.59
CA ARG A 185 55.02 -20.04 -4.45
C ARG A 185 56.34 -20.16 -3.69
N LYS A 186 56.61 -19.31 -2.68
CA LYS A 186 57.83 -19.41 -1.85
C LYS A 186 57.85 -20.66 -0.97
N GLY A 187 56.70 -21.06 -0.40
CA GLY A 187 56.60 -22.29 0.39
C GLY A 187 56.81 -23.57 -0.44
N ASN A 188 56.29 -23.60 -1.67
CA ASN A 188 56.40 -24.77 -2.55
C ASN A 188 57.80 -24.95 -3.15
N LYS A 189 58.54 -23.85 -3.38
CA LYS A 189 59.94 -23.89 -3.84
C LYS A 189 60.89 -24.46 -2.78
N LYS A 190 60.75 -24.03 -1.51
CA LYS A 190 61.55 -24.58 -0.39
C LYS A 190 61.30 -26.08 -0.15
N ARG A 191 60.07 -26.57 -0.36
CA ARG A 191 59.74 -27.99 -0.19
C ARG A 191 60.33 -28.88 -1.30
N LYS A 192 60.47 -28.35 -2.52
CA LYS A 192 61.01 -29.08 -3.68
C LYS A 192 62.54 -29.18 -3.67
N GLU A 193 63.24 -28.19 -3.10
CA GLU A 193 64.69 -28.25 -2.87
C GLU A 193 65.05 -29.28 -1.79
N ARG A 194 64.31 -29.32 -0.68
CA ARG A 194 64.57 -30.28 0.41
C ARG A 194 64.39 -31.75 -0.01
N SER A 195 63.45 -32.02 -0.92
CA SER A 195 63.24 -33.36 -1.48
C SER A 195 64.33 -33.80 -2.48
N LYS A 196 64.98 -32.86 -3.19
CA LYS A 196 66.07 -33.18 -4.12
C LYS A 196 67.39 -33.45 -3.37
N THR A 197 67.63 -32.75 -2.27
CA THR A 197 68.80 -33.02 -1.41
C THR A 197 68.69 -34.38 -0.72
N GLU A 198 67.50 -34.76 -0.25
CA GLU A 198 67.21 -36.09 0.32
C GLU A 198 67.37 -37.24 -0.71
N LEU A 199 66.97 -37.02 -1.97
CA LEU A 199 67.13 -38.05 -3.01
C LEU A 199 68.58 -38.22 -3.45
N ASN A 200 69.35 -37.14 -3.57
CA ASN A 200 70.77 -37.22 -3.94
C ASN A 200 71.62 -37.87 -2.84
N PHE A 201 71.26 -37.69 -1.55
CA PHE A 201 71.92 -38.37 -0.45
C PHE A 201 71.70 -39.90 -0.51
N LYS A 202 70.46 -40.35 -0.78
CA LYS A 202 70.13 -41.79 -0.89
C LYS A 202 70.73 -42.49 -2.12
N VAL A 203 70.96 -41.77 -3.22
CA VAL A 203 71.59 -42.35 -4.43
C VAL A 203 73.10 -42.49 -4.25
N PHE A 204 73.75 -41.62 -3.46
CA PHE A 204 75.18 -41.70 -3.19
C PHE A 204 75.54 -42.90 -2.30
N ASP A 205 74.69 -43.26 -1.33
CA ASP A 205 74.89 -44.42 -0.45
C ASP A 205 74.75 -45.79 -1.17
N LEU A 206 74.13 -45.84 -2.36
CA LEU A 206 73.94 -47.07 -3.14
C LEU A 206 75.11 -47.41 -4.08
N PHE A 207 76.09 -46.51 -4.22
CA PHE A 207 77.25 -46.67 -5.10
C PHE A 207 78.57 -46.90 -4.34
N SER A 208 78.51 -47.16 -3.03
CA SER A 208 79.67 -47.30 -2.15
C SER A 208 79.75 -48.67 -1.45
N GLN A 209 79.30 -49.74 -2.10
CA GLN A 209 79.51 -51.12 -1.66
C GLN A 209 79.71 -52.08 -2.84
#